data_AF-A0A4Z0KAQ1-F1
#
_entry.id   AF-A0A4Z0KAQ1-F1
#
_cell.length_a   1.000
_cell.length_b   1.000
_cell.length_c   1.000
_cell.angle_alpha   90.00
_cell.angle_beta   90.00
_cell.angle_gamma   90.00
#
_symmetry.space_group_name_H-M   'P 1'
#
loop_
_entity.id
_entity.type
_entity.pdbx_description
1 polymer ?
#
loop_
_entity_poly.entity_id
_entity_poly.type
_entity_poly.pdbx_seq_one_letter_code
_entity_poly.pdbx_strand_id
1 'polypeptide(L)'
;MLGINGTEMVILVVVALVVIGPKRLPEYAQKLRDLVRQMRRMAEGAKDSVQRDFGDDFKDVDWQKLDPRQYDPRRIVREALVEEDAAIRESKRHEQTSPELASADSSDTVTGTEAAPTRERSPIERFQAQVDLRDRSTAAPFDSEAT
;
A
#
# COMPACT_ATOMS: atom_id res chain seq x y z
N MET A 1 12.06 -16.65 -3.64
CA MET A 1 12.86 -17.50 -2.73
C MET A 1 14.22 -17.70 -3.39
N LEU A 2 15.32 -17.24 -2.79
CA LEU A 2 16.66 -17.48 -3.34
C LEU A 2 17.04 -18.94 -3.02
N GLY A 3 16.82 -19.84 -3.97
CA GLY A 3 17.13 -21.27 -3.86
C GLY A 3 18.63 -21.55 -3.98
N ILE A 4 19.42 -21.01 -3.07
CA ILE A 4 20.88 -21.17 -3.02
C ILE A 4 21.20 -22.17 -1.91
N ASN A 5 21.78 -23.31 -2.27
CA ASN A 5 22.26 -24.27 -1.29
C ASN A 5 23.71 -23.91 -0.88
N GLY A 6 24.22 -24.59 0.15
CA GLY A 6 25.57 -24.32 0.68
C GLY A 6 26.65 -24.40 -0.40
N THR A 7 26.51 -25.32 -1.35
CA THR A 7 27.45 -25.52 -2.45
C THR A 7 27.45 -24.33 -3.43
N GLU A 8 26.28 -23.85 -3.84
CA GLU A 8 26.15 -22.70 -4.74
C GLU A 8 26.70 -21.42 -4.09
N MET A 9 26.56 -21.28 -2.76
CA MET A 9 27.17 -20.18 -2.00
C MET A 9 28.70 -20.19 -2.11
N VAL A 10 29.33 -21.37 -1.97
CA VAL A 10 30.79 -21.52 -2.14
C VAL A 10 31.22 -21.17 -3.55
N ILE A 11 30.49 -21.64 -4.58
CA ILE A 11 30.76 -21.30 -5.98
C ILE A 11 30.71 -19.78 -6.18
N LEU A 12 29.70 -19.11 -5.63
CA LEU A 12 29.56 -17.66 -5.73
C LEU A 12 30.74 -16.92 -5.07
N VAL A 13 31.21 -17.39 -3.91
CA VAL A 13 32.40 -16.83 -3.25
C VAL A 13 33.64 -16.99 -4.11
N VAL A 14 33.84 -18.17 -4.72
CA VAL A 14 34.98 -18.40 -5.63
C VAL A 14 34.91 -17.47 -6.84
N VAL A 15 33.73 -17.33 -7.47
CA VAL A 15 33.54 -16.41 -8.60
C VAL A 15 33.83 -14.97 -8.18
N ALA A 16 33.32 -14.53 -7.04
CA ALA A 16 33.58 -13.19 -6.52
C ALA A 16 35.07 -12.95 -6.27
N LEU A 17 35.78 -13.93 -5.70
CA LEU A 17 37.23 -13.86 -5.48
C LEU A 17 38.02 -13.79 -6.79
N VAL A 18 37.57 -14.46 -7.86
CA VAL A 18 38.23 -14.41 -9.17
C VAL A 18 37.99 -13.06 -9.85
N VAL A 19 36.75 -12.58 -9.87
CA VAL A 19 36.38 -11.33 -10.55
C VAL A 19 36.97 -10.10 -9.87
N ILE A 20 36.88 -10.03 -8.54
CA ILE A 20 37.34 -8.87 -7.75
C ILE A 20 38.81 -9.02 -7.37
N GLY A 21 39.27 -10.26 -7.19
CA GLY A 21 40.59 -10.59 -6.67
C GLY A 21 40.58 -10.81 -5.15
N PRO A 22 41.23 -11.87 -4.63
CA PRO A 22 41.24 -12.20 -3.19
C PRO A 22 41.95 -11.14 -2.34
N LYS A 23 42.83 -10.35 -2.94
CA LYS A 23 43.56 -9.27 -2.25
C LYS A 23 42.71 -8.00 -2.06
N ARG A 24 41.76 -7.73 -2.96
CA ARG A 24 40.95 -6.50 -2.94
C ARG A 24 39.61 -6.66 -2.22
N LEU A 25 39.04 -7.86 -2.20
CA LEU A 25 37.81 -8.17 -1.47
C LEU A 25 37.84 -7.73 0.01
N PRO A 26 38.88 -8.04 0.83
CA PRO A 26 38.92 -7.59 2.22
C PRO A 26 38.99 -6.07 2.36
N GLU A 27 39.65 -5.37 1.42
CA GLU A 27 39.71 -3.91 1.41
C GLU A 27 38.31 -3.29 1.17
N TYR A 28 37.54 -3.83 0.24
CA TYR A 28 36.16 -3.40 0.00
C TYR A 28 35.22 -3.76 1.14
N ALA A 29 35.38 -4.94 1.75
CA ALA A 29 34.60 -5.34 2.91
C ALA A 29 34.84 -4.40 4.11
N GLN A 30 36.09 -3.94 4.30
CA GLN A 30 36.41 -2.93 5.32
C GLN A 30 35.70 -1.60 5.03
N LYS A 31 35.74 -1.11 3.78
CA LYS A 31 35.03 0.12 3.37
C LYS A 31 33.52 0.01 3.61
N LEU A 32 32.91 -1.11 3.23
CA LEU A 32 31.49 -1.36 3.47
C LEU A 32 31.18 -1.40 4.97
N ARG A 33 32.02 -2.09 5.77
CA ARG A 33 31.87 -2.14 7.23
C ARG A 33 31.91 -0.75 7.84
N ASP A 34 32.86 0.08 7.41
CA ASP A 34 33.01 1.43 7.94
C ASP A 34 31.83 2.33 7.54
N LEU A 35 31.34 2.19 6.31
CA LEU A 35 30.09 2.82 5.85
C LEU A 35 28.90 2.40 6.72
N VAL A 36 28.72 1.10 6.95
CA VAL A 36 27.62 0.57 7.80
C VAL A 36 27.75 1.08 9.22
N ARG A 37 28.97 1.14 9.80
CA ARG A 37 29.19 1.70 11.13
C ARG A 37 28.86 3.18 11.19
N GLN A 38 29.20 3.94 10.15
CA GLN A 38 28.87 5.36 10.06
C GLN A 38 27.36 5.58 9.92
N MET A 39 26.72 4.81 9.05
CA MET A 39 25.26 4.83 8.87
C MET A 39 24.55 4.48 10.18
N ARG A 40 25.03 3.47 10.92
CA ARG A 40 24.49 3.10 12.22
C ARG A 40 24.63 4.23 13.24
N ARG A 41 25.81 4.85 13.37
CA ARG A 41 26.02 6.01 14.26
C ARG A 41 25.10 7.18 13.90
N MET A 42 24.93 7.44 12.61
CA MET A 42 24.04 8.50 12.11
C MET A 42 22.57 8.19 12.43
N ALA A 43 22.14 6.94 12.26
CA ALA A 43 20.79 6.48 12.60
C ALA A 43 20.53 6.56 14.12
N GLU A 44 21.51 6.18 14.94
CA GLU A 44 21.44 6.30 16.41
C GLU A 44 21.34 7.77 16.83
N GLY A 45 22.18 8.66 16.29
CA GLY A 45 22.10 10.09 16.59
C GLY A 45 20.81 10.77 16.10
N ALA A 46 20.28 10.34 14.95
CA ALA A 46 18.98 10.80 14.47
C ALA A 46 17.84 10.32 15.37
N LYS A 47 17.88 9.06 15.81
CA LYS A 47 16.93 8.50 16.78
C LYS A 47 16.96 9.28 18.09
N ASP A 48 18.15 9.60 18.61
CA ASP A 48 18.31 10.35 19.86
C ASP A 48 17.79 11.80 19.71
N SER A 49 18.04 12.44 18.58
CA SER A 49 17.55 13.80 18.29
C SER A 49 16.03 13.83 18.20
N VAL A 50 15.45 12.86 17.49
CA VAL A 50 14.00 12.70 17.38
C VAL A 50 13.38 12.38 18.73
N GLN A 51 13.98 11.50 19.52
CA GLN A 51 13.49 11.17 20.86
C GLN A 51 13.56 12.36 21.83
N ARG A 52 14.58 13.21 21.70
CA ARG A 52 14.74 14.42 22.52
C ARG A 52 13.75 15.50 22.14
N ASP A 53 13.54 15.72 20.85
CA ASP A 53 12.75 16.85 20.36
C ASP A 53 11.24 16.54 20.35
N PHE A 54 10.87 15.26 20.26
CA PHE A 54 9.46 14.83 20.25
C PHE A 54 9.00 14.11 21.52
N GLY A 55 9.87 13.86 22.50
CA GLY A 55 9.48 13.29 23.79
C GLY A 55 8.65 11.99 23.70
N ASP A 56 7.89 11.68 24.74
CA ASP A 56 7.10 10.44 24.85
C ASP A 56 6.04 10.27 23.72
N ASP A 57 5.71 11.33 22.97
CA ASP A 57 4.78 11.29 21.83
C ASP A 57 5.31 10.48 20.62
N PHE A 58 6.62 10.18 20.57
CA PHE A 58 7.22 9.29 19.55
C PHE A 58 7.17 7.80 19.90
N LYS A 59 6.83 7.44 21.15
CA LYS A 59 6.62 6.04 21.55
C LYS A 59 5.27 5.51 21.10
N ASP A 60 4.30 6.39 20.87
CA ASP A 60 2.95 6.07 20.40
C ASP A 60 2.82 6.09 18.87
N VAL A 61 3.85 6.55 18.14
CA VAL A 61 3.94 6.32 16.70
C VAL A 61 4.29 4.86 16.48
N ASP A 62 3.24 4.09 16.28
CA ASP A 62 3.21 2.65 16.09
C ASP A 62 3.95 2.25 14.79
N TRP A 63 5.29 2.22 14.84
CA TRP A 63 6.17 1.77 13.74
C TRP A 63 5.81 0.37 13.24
N GLN A 64 5.11 -0.39 14.07
CA GLN A 64 4.61 -1.72 13.80
C GLN A 64 3.41 -1.74 12.83
N LYS A 65 2.66 -0.63 12.73
CA LYS A 65 1.59 -0.42 11.73
C LYS A 65 2.11 0.05 10.37
N LEU A 66 3.34 0.55 10.31
CA LEU A 66 3.99 1.00 9.08
C LEU A 66 4.94 -0.06 8.48
N ASP A 67 5.10 -1.23 9.12
CA ASP A 67 5.88 -2.34 8.60
C ASP A 67 5.09 -3.10 7.51
N PRO A 68 5.49 -3.04 6.22
CA PRO A 68 4.77 -3.68 5.10
C PRO A 68 4.65 -5.21 5.23
N ARG A 69 5.39 -5.82 6.16
CA ARG A 69 5.38 -7.26 6.41
C ARG A 69 4.36 -7.69 7.46
N GLN A 70 3.80 -6.74 8.20
CA GLN A 70 2.77 -6.99 9.22
C GLN A 70 1.33 -6.72 8.71
N TYR A 71 1.17 -6.39 7.43
CA TYR A 71 -0.10 -6.60 6.71
C TYR A 71 -0.28 -8.11 6.48
N ASP A 72 -0.45 -8.86 7.57
CA ASP A 72 -0.54 -10.31 7.55
C ASP A 72 -1.93 -10.71 7.02
N PRO A 73 -2.04 -11.21 5.78
CA PRO A 73 -3.33 -11.43 5.12
C PRO A 73 -4.24 -12.40 5.90
N ARG A 74 -3.65 -13.22 6.78
CA ARG A 74 -4.37 -14.14 7.66
C ARG A 74 -5.28 -13.43 8.66
N ARG A 75 -4.95 -12.20 9.10
CA ARG A 75 -5.83 -11.43 9.98
C ARG A 75 -7.08 -10.94 9.22
N ILE A 76 -6.90 -10.46 8.00
CA ILE A 76 -7.99 -10.00 7.13
C ILE A 76 -8.93 -11.17 6.78
N VAL A 77 -8.37 -12.35 6.48
CA VAL A 77 -9.17 -13.55 6.20
C VAL A 77 -9.92 -14.05 7.43
N ARG A 78 -9.31 -14.00 8.62
CA ARG A 78 -9.99 -14.39 9.87
C ARG A 78 -11.12 -13.44 10.22
N GLU A 79 -10.94 -12.15 9.99
CA GLU A 79 -11.98 -11.15 10.21
C GLU A 79 -13.13 -11.35 9.22
N ALA A 80 -12.83 -11.58 7.94
CA ALA A 80 -13.83 -11.93 6.94
C ALA A 80 -14.59 -13.22 7.25
N LEU A 81 -13.91 -14.28 7.71
CA LEU A 81 -14.55 -15.56 8.07
C LEU A 81 -15.40 -15.46 9.34
N VAL A 82 -14.99 -14.66 10.33
CA VAL A 82 -15.77 -14.45 11.56
C VAL A 82 -17.00 -13.59 11.28
N GLU A 83 -16.88 -12.58 10.42
CA GLU A 83 -18.01 -11.76 9.97
C GLU A 83 -18.96 -12.54 9.04
N GLU A 84 -18.42 -13.41 8.17
CA GLU A 84 -19.19 -14.35 7.34
C GLU A 84 -19.93 -15.38 8.22
N ASP A 85 -19.28 -15.95 9.25
CA ASP A 85 -19.93 -16.86 10.21
C ASP A 85 -21.02 -16.18 11.06
N ALA A 86 -20.91 -14.87 11.30
CA ALA A 86 -21.92 -14.08 11.98
C ALA A 86 -23.09 -13.73 11.04
N ALA A 87 -22.79 -13.31 9.80
CA ALA A 87 -23.78 -13.01 8.77
C ALA A 87 -24.57 -14.26 8.34
N ILE A 88 -23.93 -15.42 8.23
CA ILE A 88 -24.60 -16.70 7.94
C ILE A 88 -25.49 -17.14 9.12
N ARG A 89 -25.10 -16.84 10.37
CA ARG A 89 -25.96 -17.10 11.54
C ARG A 89 -27.19 -16.20 11.57
N GLU A 90 -27.04 -14.94 11.16
CA GLU A 90 -28.13 -13.97 11.08
C GLU A 90 -29.10 -14.30 9.93
N SER A 91 -28.58 -14.67 8.76
CA SER A 91 -29.40 -15.08 7.61
C SER A 91 -30.20 -16.35 7.90
N LYS A 92 -29.60 -17.33 8.58
CA LYS A 92 -30.28 -18.57 8.97
C LYS A 92 -31.38 -18.37 10.02
N ARG A 93 -31.28 -17.32 10.83
CA ARG A 93 -32.33 -16.88 11.78
C ARG A 93 -33.47 -16.17 11.05
N HIS A 94 -33.15 -15.38 10.04
CA HIS A 94 -34.13 -14.71 9.18
C HIS A 94 -34.89 -15.69 8.28
N GLU A 95 -34.24 -16.72 7.73
CA GLU A 95 -34.89 -17.73 6.87
C GLU A 95 -35.90 -18.63 7.62
N GLN A 96 -35.79 -18.76 8.94
CA GLN A 96 -36.76 -19.49 9.77
C GLN A 96 -38.00 -18.65 10.12
N THR A 97 -37.99 -17.35 9.83
CA THR A 97 -39.09 -16.43 10.15
C THR A 97 -39.61 -15.80 8.85
N SER A 98 -40.73 -16.33 8.35
CA SER A 98 -41.55 -15.84 7.22
C SER A 98 -41.25 -16.45 5.84
N PRO A 99 -42.13 -17.34 5.34
CA PRO A 99 -42.35 -17.51 3.92
C PRO A 99 -43.26 -16.39 3.41
N GLU A 100 -43.35 -16.27 2.08
CA GLU A 100 -44.39 -15.55 1.34
C GLU A 100 -44.17 -14.04 1.18
N LEU A 101 -43.64 -13.65 0.02
CA LEU A 101 -44.41 -12.93 -1.01
C LEU A 101 -43.46 -12.60 -2.17
N ALA A 102 -43.57 -13.44 -3.18
CA ALA A 102 -43.01 -13.23 -4.50
C ALA A 102 -43.69 -12.05 -5.21
N SER A 103 -43.03 -11.61 -6.28
CA SER A 103 -43.57 -10.81 -7.40
C SER A 103 -43.88 -9.34 -7.08
N ALA A 104 -43.54 -8.34 -7.89
CA ALA A 104 -43.08 -8.33 -9.26
C ALA A 104 -42.41 -6.95 -9.51
N ASP A 105 -41.29 -6.94 -10.23
CA ASP A 105 -40.75 -5.72 -10.81
C ASP A 105 -40.80 -5.86 -12.33
N SER A 106 -41.64 -5.05 -12.97
CA SER A 106 -41.59 -4.67 -14.39
C SER A 106 -42.67 -3.64 -14.64
N SER A 107 -42.28 -2.37 -14.82
CA SER A 107 -42.56 -1.58 -16.02
C SER A 107 -42.17 -0.12 -15.81
N ASP A 108 -41.11 0.27 -16.51
CA ASP A 108 -40.93 1.47 -17.32
C ASP A 108 -41.97 2.61 -17.16
N THR A 109 -41.49 3.82 -16.83
CA THR A 109 -41.99 5.08 -17.39
C THR A 109 -40.98 6.20 -17.13
N VAL A 110 -40.39 6.69 -18.21
CA VAL A 110 -39.59 7.91 -18.27
C VAL A 110 -40.53 9.12 -18.23
N THR A 111 -40.39 10.00 -17.24
CA THR A 111 -40.90 11.38 -17.32
C THR A 111 -39.88 12.31 -16.68
N GLY A 112 -39.36 13.24 -17.48
CA GLY A 112 -38.38 14.23 -17.02
C GLY A 112 -39.01 15.27 -16.09
N THR A 113 -38.23 15.71 -15.10
CA THR A 113 -38.13 17.10 -14.63
C THR A 113 -37.17 17.13 -13.42
N GLU A 114 -36.12 17.93 -13.58
CA GLU A 114 -35.37 18.60 -12.51
C GLU A 114 -34.33 17.83 -11.68
N ALA A 115 -33.30 18.59 -11.31
CA ALA A 115 -32.17 18.32 -10.42
C ALA A 115 -31.01 17.48 -11.00
N ALA A 116 -29.92 18.18 -11.25
CA ALA A 116 -28.59 17.61 -11.44
C ALA A 116 -28.30 16.54 -10.37
N PRO A 117 -27.98 15.29 -10.74
CA PRO A 117 -27.25 14.46 -9.82
C PRO A 117 -25.82 14.99 -9.86
N THR A 118 -25.36 15.60 -8.78
CA THR A 118 -23.93 15.58 -8.46
C THR A 118 -23.58 14.12 -8.28
N ARG A 119 -23.35 13.42 -9.41
CA ARG A 119 -22.82 12.07 -9.45
C ARG A 119 -21.44 12.25 -8.85
N GLU A 120 -21.30 11.90 -7.58
CA GLU A 120 -20.01 11.92 -6.91
C GLU A 120 -19.10 11.01 -7.73
N ARG A 121 -18.26 11.64 -8.56
CA ARG A 121 -17.29 10.93 -9.39
C ARG A 121 -16.56 9.96 -8.51
N SER A 122 -16.46 8.72 -8.96
CA SER A 122 -15.69 7.71 -8.25
C SER A 122 -14.28 8.23 -8.00
N PRO A 123 -13.59 7.82 -6.93
CA PRO A 123 -12.22 8.27 -6.65
C PRO A 123 -11.27 8.12 -7.86
N ILE A 124 -11.51 7.10 -8.69
CA ILE A 124 -10.77 6.84 -9.93
C ILE A 124 -11.05 7.91 -10.99
N GLU A 125 -12.31 8.26 -11.23
CA GLU A 125 -12.67 9.30 -12.19
C GLU A 125 -12.18 10.70 -11.77
N ARG A 126 -12.15 10.98 -10.46
CA ARG A 126 -11.55 12.23 -9.94
C ARG A 126 -10.05 12.27 -10.21
N PHE A 127 -9.36 11.17 -9.97
CA PHE A 127 -7.92 11.06 -10.21
C PHE A 127 -7.59 11.20 -11.71
N GLN A 128 -8.33 10.49 -12.58
CA GLN A 128 -8.15 10.57 -14.03
C GLN A 128 -8.38 12.00 -14.55
N ALA A 129 -9.47 12.66 -14.13
CA ALA A 129 -9.71 14.05 -14.52
C ALA A 129 -8.59 14.99 -14.08
N GLN A 130 -7.97 14.74 -12.92
CA GLN A 130 -6.86 15.56 -12.43
C GLN A 130 -5.53 15.30 -13.17
N VAL A 131 -5.36 14.10 -13.71
CA VAL A 131 -4.22 13.76 -14.58
C VAL A 131 -4.38 14.46 -15.93
N ASP A 132 -5.57 14.44 -16.52
CA ASP A 132 -5.87 15.12 -17.78
C ASP A 132 -5.66 16.65 -17.66
N LEU A 133 -6.07 17.25 -16.54
CA LEU A 133 -5.84 18.69 -16.29
C LEU A 133 -4.35 19.05 -16.12
N ARG A 134 -3.49 18.08 -15.76
CA ARG A 134 -2.04 18.29 -15.60
C ARG A 134 -1.25 18.01 -16.87
N ASP A 135 -1.90 17.49 -17.91
CA ASP A 135 -1.26 17.25 -19.19
C ASP A 135 -0.95 18.59 -19.89
N ARG A 136 0.30 19.04 -19.71
CA ARG A 136 0.83 20.27 -20.31
C ARG A 136 0.94 20.23 -21.84
N SER A 137 0.63 19.09 -22.48
CA SER A 137 0.61 18.99 -23.94
C SER A 137 -0.64 19.64 -24.56
N THR A 138 -1.70 19.86 -23.78
CA THR A 138 -2.90 20.59 -24.22
C THR A 138 -2.76 22.08 -23.93
N ALA A 139 -2.69 22.89 -24.99
CA ALA A 139 -2.72 24.35 -24.86
C ALA A 139 -4.09 24.80 -24.35
N ALA A 140 -4.11 25.70 -23.35
CA ALA A 140 -5.36 26.27 -22.85
C ALA A 140 -6.11 26.98 -24.01
N PRO A 141 -7.44 26.80 -24.12
CA PRO A 141 -8.22 27.47 -25.15
C PRO A 141 -8.13 28.99 -24.97
N PHE A 142 -7.89 29.71 -26.07
CA PHE A 142 -7.86 31.18 -26.07
C PHE A 142 -9.26 31.72 -25.75
N ASP A 143 -9.34 32.56 -24.72
CA ASP A 143 -10.55 33.31 -24.37
C ASP A 143 -10.63 34.57 -25.25
N SER A 144 -11.59 34.57 -26.18
CA SER A 144 -11.81 35.69 -27.12
C SER A 144 -12.70 36.79 -26.55
N GLU A 145 -13.21 36.66 -25.32
CA GLU A 145 -14.02 37.71 -24.68
C GLU A 145 -13.16 38.72 -23.88
N ALA A 146 -11.85 38.49 -23.79
CA ALA A 146 -10.91 39.36 -23.08
C ALA A 146 -10.28 40.47 -23.98
N THR A 147 -11.08 41.19 -24.77
CA THR A 147 -10.66 42.38 -25.54
C THR A 147 -11.66 43.51 -25.36
#